data_AF-A0A1I7T364-F1
#
_entry.id   AF-A0A1I7T364-F1
#
_cell.length_a   1.000
_cell.length_b   1.000
_cell.length_c   1.000
_cell.angle_alpha   90.00
_cell.angle_beta   90.00
_cell.angle_gamma   90.00
#
_symmetry.space_group_name_H-M   'P 1'
#
loop_
_entity.id
_entity.type
_entity.pdbx_description
1 polymer ?
#
loop_
_entity_poly.entity_id
_entity_poly.type
_entity_poly.pdbx_seq_one_letter_code
_entity_poly.pdbx_strand_id
1 'polypeptide(L)'
;MTDLELEDMPMDIIRMIIAPLQLRDRLRLRNVSRRFREVVDAAPFTFNFIHIDRDENRIIVNYPGFGLAYTGLRHCSIWIGNGRRVRRHRRSATKVALEYLCRLLSHKSISINFLSIHVRGANSERFLVDLLICLQTIEWHRGGPIDVRNVSMIARTFSLPRKDIFESFRINKLDGVELSITDRVPAISLEDIRVWRQIRQFRFFGGGLTGLANSSILSRLAYIFVCAVISSQDAMEILNCHIQNPNFRKMEMIVDFRSTFRLAEFARFLGIQTALPFPFRHRVQIPNSQEDIFITCGGTLVYEKIARHQ
;
A
#
# COMPACT_ATOMS: atom_id res chain seq x y z
N MET A 1 -23.65 -36.64 -37.65
CA MET A 1 -23.18 -35.38 -37.03
C MET A 1 -22.10 -35.78 -36.07
N THR A 2 -20.87 -35.31 -36.25
CA THR A 2 -19.80 -35.52 -35.26
C THR A 2 -20.14 -34.67 -34.04
N ASP A 3 -20.29 -35.32 -32.89
CA ASP A 3 -20.47 -34.61 -31.62
C ASP A 3 -19.21 -33.77 -31.37
N LEU A 4 -19.38 -32.45 -31.34
CA LEU A 4 -18.31 -31.53 -30.98
C LEU A 4 -18.08 -31.61 -29.48
N GLU A 5 -16.98 -32.22 -29.07
CA GLU A 5 -16.63 -32.31 -27.66
C GLU A 5 -15.85 -31.05 -27.22
N LEU A 6 -16.00 -30.69 -25.95
CA LEU A 6 -15.19 -29.62 -25.34
C LEU A 6 -13.68 -29.92 -25.41
N GLU A 7 -13.32 -31.19 -25.53
CA GLU A 7 -11.93 -31.63 -25.71
C GLU A 7 -11.36 -31.27 -27.08
N ASP A 8 -12.19 -31.04 -28.09
CA ASP A 8 -11.75 -30.65 -29.44
C ASP A 8 -11.47 -29.14 -29.55
N MET A 9 -11.86 -28.35 -28.55
CA MET A 9 -11.76 -26.90 -28.58
C MET A 9 -10.29 -26.43 -28.58
N PRO A 10 -9.83 -25.62 -29.56
CA PRO A 10 -8.46 -25.12 -29.61
C PRO A 10 -8.04 -24.37 -28.33
N MET A 11 -6.77 -24.51 -27.92
CA MET A 11 -6.25 -23.92 -26.68
C MET A 11 -6.43 -22.39 -26.62
N ASP A 12 -6.35 -21.71 -27.76
CA ASP A 12 -6.50 -20.25 -27.83
C ASP A 12 -7.95 -19.82 -27.57
N ILE A 13 -8.94 -20.62 -27.98
CA ILE A 13 -10.35 -20.36 -27.64
C ILE A 13 -10.58 -20.55 -26.15
N ILE A 14 -10.00 -21.61 -25.56
CA ILE A 14 -10.07 -21.84 -24.11
C ILE A 14 -9.43 -20.66 -23.34
N ARG A 15 -8.30 -20.11 -23.82
CA ARG A 15 -7.67 -18.91 -23.26
C ARG A 15 -8.59 -17.69 -23.34
N MET A 16 -9.24 -17.46 -24.47
CA MET A 16 -10.19 -16.36 -24.65
C MET A 16 -11.38 -16.48 -23.69
N ILE A 17 -11.88 -17.70 -23.45
CA ILE A 17 -12.96 -17.96 -22.49
C ILE A 17 -12.50 -17.71 -21.05
N ILE A 18 -11.28 -18.11 -20.70
CA ILE A 18 -10.73 -17.95 -19.33
C ILE A 18 -10.35 -16.50 -19.02
N ALA A 19 -9.88 -15.74 -20.01
CA ALA A 19 -9.38 -14.38 -19.83
C ALA A 19 -10.34 -13.44 -19.05
N PRO A 20 -11.65 -13.36 -19.35
CA PRO A 20 -12.58 -12.50 -18.60
C PRO A 20 -13.02 -13.10 -17.24
N LEU A 21 -12.73 -14.37 -16.95
CA LEU A 21 -13.26 -15.03 -15.75
C LEU A 21 -12.57 -14.54 -14.48
N GLN A 22 -13.37 -14.39 -13.43
CA GLN A 22 -12.89 -14.17 -12.08
C GLN A 22 -12.13 -15.39 -11.54
N LEU A 23 -11.25 -15.16 -10.56
CA LEU A 23 -10.42 -16.22 -9.98
C LEU A 23 -11.22 -17.46 -9.57
N ARG A 24 -12.37 -17.26 -8.92
CA ARG A 24 -13.22 -18.37 -8.46
C ARG A 24 -13.60 -19.30 -9.60
N ASP A 25 -13.99 -18.75 -10.74
CA ASP A 25 -14.45 -19.54 -11.88
C ASP A 25 -13.27 -20.14 -12.63
N ARG A 26 -12.12 -19.44 -12.70
CA ARG A 26 -10.87 -20.03 -13.18
C ARG A 26 -10.44 -21.23 -12.34
N LEU A 27 -10.51 -21.14 -11.01
CA LEU A 27 -10.18 -22.24 -10.11
C LEU A 27 -11.16 -23.41 -10.21
N ARG A 28 -12.42 -23.14 -10.56
CA ARG A 28 -13.40 -24.20 -10.89
C ARG A 28 -13.01 -24.91 -12.18
N LEU A 29 -12.72 -24.15 -13.25
CA LEU A 29 -12.28 -24.70 -14.54
C LEU A 29 -10.98 -25.51 -14.41
N ARG A 30 -10.05 -25.07 -13.56
CA ARG A 30 -8.80 -25.79 -13.24
C ARG A 30 -9.04 -27.24 -12.75
N ASN A 31 -10.22 -27.52 -12.19
CA ASN A 31 -10.60 -28.83 -11.68
C ASN A 31 -11.45 -29.65 -12.68
N VAL A 32 -11.83 -29.08 -13.84
CA VAL A 32 -12.65 -29.76 -14.85
C VAL A 32 -11.82 -30.78 -15.64
N SER A 33 -10.70 -30.36 -16.23
CA SER A 33 -9.80 -31.25 -16.98
C SER A 33 -8.35 -30.83 -16.88
N ARG A 34 -7.42 -31.71 -17.26
CA ARG A 34 -5.99 -31.39 -17.33
C ARG A 34 -5.71 -30.24 -18.30
N ARG A 35 -6.41 -30.20 -19.43
CA ARG A 35 -6.25 -29.15 -20.44
C ARG A 35 -6.67 -27.78 -19.90
N PHE A 36 -7.82 -27.69 -19.24
CA PHE A 36 -8.23 -26.44 -18.55
C PHE A 36 -7.24 -26.04 -17.46
N ARG A 37 -6.70 -27.01 -16.69
CA ARG A 37 -5.67 -26.72 -15.68
C ARG A 37 -4.43 -26.10 -16.30
N GLU A 38 -3.93 -26.66 -17.39
CA GLU A 38 -2.76 -26.12 -18.10
C GLU A 38 -3.02 -24.71 -18.62
N VAL A 39 -4.20 -24.42 -19.18
CA VAL A 39 -4.54 -23.07 -19.63
C VAL A 39 -4.70 -22.10 -18.46
N VAL A 40 -5.44 -22.49 -17.41
CA VAL A 40 -5.67 -21.64 -16.24
C VAL A 40 -4.35 -21.30 -15.55
N ASP A 41 -3.47 -22.29 -15.39
CA ASP A 41 -2.16 -22.09 -14.80
C ASP A 41 -1.31 -21.19 -15.73
N ALA A 42 -1.24 -21.44 -17.04
CA ALA A 42 -0.47 -20.58 -17.95
C ALA A 42 -1.01 -19.14 -18.08
N ALA A 43 -2.30 -18.90 -17.87
CA ALA A 43 -2.93 -17.61 -18.07
C ALA A 43 -2.52 -16.59 -16.98
N PRO A 44 -2.09 -15.37 -17.36
CA PRO A 44 -1.93 -14.27 -16.42
C PRO A 44 -3.21 -13.96 -15.65
N PHE A 45 -3.04 -13.67 -14.37
CA PHE A 45 -4.15 -13.24 -13.51
C PHE A 45 -3.73 -12.04 -12.68
N THR A 46 -4.59 -11.02 -12.65
CA THR A 46 -4.36 -9.82 -11.86
C THR A 46 -5.42 -9.74 -10.78
N PHE A 47 -4.99 -9.76 -9.52
CA PHE A 47 -5.88 -9.44 -8.41
C PHE A 47 -6.16 -7.94 -8.40
N ASN A 48 -7.44 -7.56 -8.45
CA ASN A 48 -7.82 -6.16 -8.23
C ASN A 48 -7.39 -5.70 -6.84
N PHE A 49 -7.58 -6.55 -5.83
CA PHE A 49 -7.07 -6.31 -4.49
C PHE A 49 -6.78 -7.62 -3.75
N ILE A 50 -5.88 -7.54 -2.77
CA ILE A 50 -5.74 -8.51 -1.68
C ILE A 50 -5.69 -7.69 -0.39
N HIS A 51 -6.57 -8.01 0.54
CA HIS A 51 -6.60 -7.38 1.86
C HIS A 51 -6.34 -8.43 2.94
N ILE A 52 -5.30 -8.22 3.73
CA ILE A 52 -4.91 -9.03 4.87
C ILE A 52 -5.17 -8.18 6.12
N ASP A 53 -6.10 -8.60 6.97
CA ASP A 53 -6.35 -7.97 8.27
C ASP A 53 -6.02 -8.97 9.38
N ARG A 54 -5.15 -8.59 10.29
CA ARG A 54 -4.75 -9.40 11.45
C ARG A 54 -5.05 -8.60 12.71
N ASP A 55 -5.92 -9.16 13.54
CA ASP A 55 -6.16 -8.71 14.91
C ASP A 55 -5.66 -9.74 15.93
N GLU A 56 -6.01 -9.57 17.21
CA GLU A 56 -5.57 -10.47 18.28
C GLU A 56 -6.15 -11.89 18.16
N ASN A 57 -7.32 -12.03 17.57
CA ASN A 57 -8.14 -13.23 17.61
C ASN A 57 -8.25 -13.94 16.25
N ARG A 58 -7.97 -13.24 15.15
CA ARG A 58 -8.16 -13.76 13.80
C ARG A 58 -7.26 -13.10 12.77
N ILE A 59 -7.10 -13.81 11.66
CA ILE A 59 -6.55 -13.29 10.41
C ILE A 59 -7.64 -13.40 9.37
N ILE A 60 -7.87 -12.34 8.60
CA ILE A 60 -8.81 -12.28 7.49
C ILE A 60 -8.01 -12.01 6.23
N VAL A 61 -8.25 -12.81 5.19
CA VAL A 61 -7.68 -12.59 3.85
C VAL A 61 -8.82 -12.49 2.86
N ASN A 62 -8.98 -11.30 2.26
CA ASN A 62 -10.02 -10.99 1.28
C ASN A 62 -9.40 -10.71 -0.08
N TYR A 63 -10.05 -11.18 -1.13
CA TYR A 63 -9.74 -10.90 -2.53
C TYR A 63 -11.03 -11.01 -3.36
N PRO A 64 -11.08 -10.53 -4.62
CA PRO A 64 -12.32 -10.48 -5.40
C PRO A 64 -13.11 -11.81 -5.37
N GLY A 65 -14.33 -11.73 -4.85
CA GLY A 65 -15.26 -12.86 -4.77
C GLY A 65 -15.03 -13.85 -3.61
N PHE A 66 -14.05 -13.63 -2.74
CA PHE A 66 -13.72 -14.54 -1.64
C PHE A 66 -13.19 -13.83 -0.38
N GLY A 67 -13.57 -14.35 0.79
CA GLY A 67 -13.02 -13.94 2.07
C GLY A 67 -12.81 -15.17 2.96
N LEU A 68 -11.60 -15.30 3.50
CA LEU A 68 -11.22 -16.38 4.41
C LEU A 68 -10.86 -15.79 5.77
N ALA A 69 -11.51 -16.28 6.82
CA ALA A 69 -11.13 -15.96 8.19
C ALA A 69 -10.48 -17.19 8.85
N TYR A 70 -9.36 -16.96 9.52
CA TYR A 70 -8.56 -17.95 10.23
C TYR A 70 -8.58 -17.58 11.70
N THR A 71 -9.23 -18.40 12.53
CA THR A 71 -9.40 -18.14 13.96
C THR A 71 -8.71 -19.22 14.79
N GLY A 72 -8.31 -18.89 16.02
CA GLY A 72 -7.81 -19.83 17.02
C GLY A 72 -6.29 -19.81 17.19
N LEU A 73 -5.87 -19.93 18.46
CA LEU A 73 -4.46 -19.79 18.88
C LEU A 73 -3.64 -21.06 18.54
N ARG A 74 -4.08 -22.22 19.03
CA ARG A 74 -3.39 -23.51 18.82
C ARG A 74 -3.93 -24.31 17.64
N HIS A 75 -5.22 -24.17 17.37
CA HIS A 75 -5.91 -24.89 16.30
C HIS A 75 -6.67 -23.90 15.44
N CYS A 76 -6.29 -23.81 14.18
CA CYS A 76 -6.93 -22.93 13.22
C CYS A 76 -8.29 -23.50 12.79
N SER A 77 -9.33 -22.67 12.86
CA SER A 77 -10.58 -22.89 12.12
C SER A 77 -10.65 -21.92 10.95
N ILE A 78 -10.96 -22.45 9.76
CA ILE A 78 -11.12 -21.67 8.53
C ILE A 78 -12.60 -21.46 8.29
N TRP A 79 -12.98 -20.21 8.03
CA TRP A 79 -14.34 -19.78 7.73
C TRP A 79 -14.36 -19.07 6.38
N ILE A 80 -15.40 -19.32 5.58
CA ILE A 80 -15.68 -18.54 4.35
C ILE A 80 -16.69 -17.44 4.68
N GLY A 81 -16.63 -16.31 3.97
CA GLY A 81 -17.38 -15.07 4.22
C GLY A 81 -18.90 -15.17 4.50
N ASN A 82 -19.57 -16.30 4.25
CA ASN A 82 -20.95 -16.54 4.69
C ASN A 82 -21.06 -17.12 6.12
N GLY A 83 -19.97 -17.12 6.90
CA GLY A 83 -19.90 -17.69 8.23
C GLY A 83 -19.83 -19.22 8.27
N ARG A 84 -19.74 -19.89 7.11
CA ARG A 84 -19.61 -21.36 7.06
C ARG A 84 -18.18 -21.76 7.42
N ARG A 85 -18.04 -22.60 8.45
CA ARG A 85 -16.77 -23.26 8.79
C ARG A 85 -16.44 -24.29 7.71
N VAL A 86 -15.25 -24.19 7.14
CA VAL A 86 -14.77 -25.07 6.07
C VAL A 86 -13.96 -26.22 6.63
N ARG A 87 -12.99 -25.90 7.49
CA ARG A 87 -11.96 -26.85 7.90
C ARG A 87 -11.35 -26.46 9.25
N ARG A 88 -10.84 -27.46 9.97
CA ARG A 88 -10.03 -27.29 11.17
C ARG A 88 -8.63 -27.85 10.93
N HIS A 89 -7.61 -27.16 11.42
CA HIS A 89 -6.22 -27.58 11.37
C HIS A 89 -5.64 -27.63 12.78
N ARG A 90 -4.69 -28.54 13.01
CA ARG A 90 -3.97 -28.67 14.30
C ARG A 90 -2.89 -27.60 14.52
N ARG A 91 -2.63 -26.75 13.51
CA ARG A 91 -1.62 -25.67 13.53
C ARG A 91 -2.28 -24.33 13.84
N SER A 92 -1.46 -23.35 14.23
CA SER A 92 -1.91 -21.97 14.51
C SER A 92 -2.54 -21.30 13.28
N ALA A 93 -3.41 -20.32 13.53
CA ALA A 93 -4.05 -19.54 12.46
C ALA A 93 -3.03 -18.88 11.52
N THR A 94 -1.96 -18.28 12.06
CA THR A 94 -0.87 -17.66 11.27
C THR A 94 -0.25 -18.62 10.28
N LYS A 95 0.19 -19.80 10.74
CA LYS A 95 0.85 -20.79 9.89
C LYS A 95 -0.06 -21.27 8.76
N VAL A 96 -1.34 -21.48 9.07
CA VAL A 96 -2.33 -21.96 8.09
C VAL A 96 -2.68 -20.85 7.08
N ALA A 97 -2.91 -19.62 7.55
CA ALA A 97 -3.21 -18.49 6.69
C ALA A 97 -2.07 -18.21 5.69
N LEU A 98 -0.83 -18.16 6.18
CA LEU A 98 0.34 -17.90 5.34
C LEU A 98 0.64 -19.03 4.38
N GLU A 99 0.42 -20.30 4.75
CA GLU A 99 0.55 -21.42 3.81
C GLU A 99 -0.46 -21.33 2.65
N TYR A 100 -1.71 -20.97 2.95
CA TYR A 100 -2.73 -20.79 1.91
C TYR A 100 -2.42 -19.58 1.02
N LEU A 101 -1.94 -18.49 1.62
CA LEU A 101 -1.48 -17.31 0.87
C LEU A 101 -0.28 -17.67 -0.03
N CYS A 102 0.69 -18.42 0.48
CA CYS A 102 1.85 -18.86 -0.29
C CYS A 102 1.43 -19.67 -1.51
N ARG A 103 0.56 -20.67 -1.33
CA ARG A 103 0.00 -21.46 -2.43
C ARG A 103 -0.78 -20.60 -3.44
N LEU A 104 -1.55 -19.64 -2.95
CA LEU A 104 -2.32 -18.73 -3.80
C LEU A 104 -1.41 -17.89 -4.69
N LEU A 105 -0.28 -17.40 -4.15
CA LEU A 105 0.59 -16.42 -4.82
C LEU A 105 1.84 -17.03 -5.48
N SER A 106 2.12 -18.32 -5.30
CA SER A 106 3.29 -19.00 -5.90
C SER A 106 3.25 -19.07 -7.44
N HIS A 107 2.12 -18.76 -8.06
CA HIS A 107 1.99 -18.83 -9.52
C HIS A 107 2.61 -17.61 -10.22
N LYS A 108 3.61 -17.82 -11.10
CA LYS A 108 4.40 -16.74 -11.74
C LYS A 108 3.58 -15.69 -12.51
N SER A 109 2.43 -16.10 -13.04
CA SER A 109 1.56 -15.26 -13.87
C SER A 109 0.66 -14.30 -13.06
N ILE A 110 0.75 -14.35 -11.72
CA ILE A 110 -0.05 -13.52 -10.82
C ILE A 110 0.56 -12.13 -10.62
N SER A 111 -0.26 -11.09 -10.72
CA SER A 111 0.04 -9.72 -10.28
C SER A 111 -1.05 -9.18 -9.37
N ILE A 112 -0.77 -8.13 -8.61
CA ILE A 112 -1.68 -7.54 -7.63
C ILE A 112 -1.75 -6.02 -7.84
N ASN A 113 -2.94 -5.49 -8.11
CA ASN A 113 -3.13 -4.04 -8.27
C ASN A 113 -3.08 -3.29 -6.93
N PHE A 114 -3.64 -3.88 -5.88
CA PHE A 114 -3.66 -3.29 -4.54
C PHE A 114 -3.49 -4.35 -3.46
N LEU A 115 -2.42 -4.26 -2.68
CA LEU A 115 -2.18 -5.11 -1.52
C LEU A 115 -2.32 -4.26 -0.25
N SER A 116 -3.28 -4.59 0.61
CA SER A 116 -3.46 -3.92 1.89
C SER A 116 -3.19 -4.90 3.03
N ILE A 117 -2.27 -4.54 3.94
CA ILE A 117 -1.85 -5.34 5.08
C ILE A 117 -2.11 -4.53 6.35
N HIS A 118 -3.12 -4.91 7.11
CA HIS A 118 -3.48 -4.30 8.39
C HIS A 118 -3.11 -5.27 9.51
N VAL A 119 -2.22 -4.87 10.41
CA VAL A 119 -1.74 -5.72 11.50
C VAL A 119 -1.85 -4.97 12.82
N ARG A 120 -2.70 -5.48 13.71
CA ARG A 120 -2.99 -4.92 15.03
C ARG A 120 -2.70 -5.93 16.13
N GLY A 121 -2.60 -5.45 17.38
CA GLY A 121 -2.39 -6.29 18.57
C GLY A 121 -0.93 -6.59 18.90
N ALA A 122 -0.70 -7.24 20.06
CA ALA A 122 0.64 -7.44 20.64
C ALA A 122 1.60 -8.25 19.75
N ASN A 123 1.12 -9.26 19.04
CA ASN A 123 1.97 -10.11 18.19
C ASN A 123 2.11 -9.62 16.73
N SER A 124 1.90 -8.32 16.49
CA SER A 124 1.94 -7.75 15.14
C SER A 124 3.31 -7.90 14.48
N GLU A 125 4.40 -7.65 15.21
CA GLU A 125 5.76 -7.79 14.68
C GLU A 125 6.08 -9.23 14.29
N ARG A 126 5.72 -10.20 15.13
CA ARG A 126 5.94 -11.61 14.80
C ARG A 126 5.17 -12.03 13.55
N PHE A 127 3.94 -11.57 13.40
CA PHE A 127 3.16 -11.83 12.19
C PHE A 127 3.82 -11.21 10.94
N LEU A 128 4.36 -10.00 11.04
CA LEU A 128 5.07 -9.36 9.93
C LEU A 128 6.34 -10.12 9.54
N VAL A 129 7.11 -10.63 10.51
CA VAL A 129 8.25 -11.53 10.23
C VAL A 129 7.80 -12.80 9.51
N ASP A 130 6.76 -13.46 10.00
CA ASP A 130 6.25 -14.69 9.38
C ASP A 130 5.71 -14.40 7.95
N LEU A 131 5.08 -13.23 7.74
CA LEU A 131 4.61 -12.77 6.44
C LEU A 131 5.77 -12.49 5.48
N LEU A 132 6.84 -11.86 5.95
CA LEU A 132 8.06 -11.64 5.16
C LEU A 132 8.64 -12.97 4.66
N ILE A 133 8.78 -13.94 5.55
CA ILE A 133 9.26 -15.29 5.19
C ILE A 133 8.33 -15.94 4.15
N CYS A 134 7.03 -15.75 4.31
CA CYS A 134 6.04 -16.23 3.34
C CYS A 134 6.23 -15.58 1.96
N LEU A 135 6.44 -14.27 1.89
CA LEU A 135 6.72 -13.54 0.65
C LEU A 135 8.01 -14.04 0.00
N GLN A 136 9.11 -14.14 0.74
CA GLN A 136 10.38 -14.69 0.23
C GLN A 136 10.21 -16.13 -0.30
N THR A 137 9.41 -16.95 0.38
CA THR A 137 9.08 -18.32 -0.08
C THR A 137 8.31 -18.29 -1.40
N ILE A 138 7.34 -17.37 -1.53
CA ILE A 138 6.61 -17.15 -2.79
C ILE A 138 7.59 -16.74 -3.91
N GLU A 139 8.49 -15.80 -3.64
CA GLU A 139 9.48 -15.35 -4.62
C GLU A 139 10.38 -16.49 -5.09
N TRP A 140 10.85 -17.31 -4.15
CA TRP A 140 11.64 -18.50 -4.45
C TRP A 140 10.87 -19.48 -5.35
N HIS A 141 9.62 -19.80 -5.02
CA HIS A 141 8.79 -20.69 -5.85
C HIS A 141 8.51 -20.13 -7.24
N ARG A 142 8.39 -18.80 -7.37
CA ARG A 142 8.19 -18.12 -8.64
C ARG A 142 9.49 -17.95 -9.43
N GLY A 143 10.65 -18.03 -8.79
CA GLY A 143 11.92 -17.61 -9.38
C GLY A 143 11.95 -16.11 -9.66
N GLY A 144 11.32 -15.30 -8.81
CA GLY A 144 11.29 -13.84 -8.96
C GLY A 144 10.23 -13.16 -8.09
N PRO A 145 10.29 -11.82 -7.97
CA PRO A 145 9.44 -11.04 -7.09
C PRO A 145 7.96 -11.04 -7.52
N ILE A 146 7.08 -10.66 -6.59
CA ILE A 146 5.66 -10.48 -6.87
C ILE A 146 5.43 -9.10 -7.49
N ASP A 147 4.72 -9.07 -8.62
CA ASP A 147 4.30 -7.82 -9.26
C ASP A 147 3.17 -7.18 -8.44
N VAL A 148 3.47 -6.10 -7.69
CA VAL A 148 2.48 -5.35 -6.91
C VAL A 148 2.50 -3.88 -7.30
N ARG A 149 1.33 -3.32 -7.61
CA ARG A 149 1.20 -1.93 -8.06
C ARG A 149 1.07 -0.93 -6.92
N ASN A 150 0.28 -1.25 -5.91
CA ASN A 150 0.09 -0.39 -4.74
C ASN A 150 0.14 -1.24 -3.48
N VAL A 151 0.85 -0.75 -2.45
CA VAL A 151 0.92 -1.41 -1.14
C VAL A 151 0.44 -0.43 -0.07
N SER A 152 -0.58 -0.81 0.70
CA SER A 152 -0.99 -0.14 1.93
C SER A 152 -0.62 -1.00 3.12
N MET A 153 0.07 -0.43 4.11
CA MET A 153 0.43 -1.13 5.34
C MET A 153 0.03 -0.30 6.55
N ILE A 154 -0.83 -0.87 7.39
CA ILE A 154 -1.27 -0.28 8.65
C ILE A 154 -0.78 -1.14 9.79
N ALA A 155 0.08 -0.61 10.66
CA ALA A 155 0.41 -1.32 11.89
C ALA A 155 1.05 -0.40 12.94
N ARG A 156 1.07 -0.86 14.20
CA ARG A 156 1.35 -0.01 15.39
C ARG A 156 2.72 0.69 15.42
N THR A 157 3.81 -0.06 15.26
CA THR A 157 5.21 0.40 15.37
C THR A 157 6.01 0.20 14.09
N PHE A 158 6.75 1.19 13.58
CA PHE A 158 7.62 0.93 12.42
C PHE A 158 8.80 0.02 12.82
N SER A 159 8.88 -1.19 12.28
CA SER A 159 9.89 -2.19 12.62
C SER A 159 10.62 -2.71 11.38
N LEU A 160 11.86 -3.21 11.56
CA LEU A 160 12.71 -3.76 10.50
C LEU A 160 11.99 -4.75 9.55
N PRO A 161 11.15 -5.69 10.02
CA PRO A 161 10.43 -6.60 9.12
C PRO A 161 9.53 -5.90 8.11
N ARG A 162 9.04 -4.69 8.40
CA ARG A 162 8.22 -3.92 7.43
C ARG A 162 9.05 -3.43 6.25
N LYS A 163 10.29 -3.00 6.52
CA LYS A 163 11.23 -2.56 5.48
C LYS A 163 11.43 -3.68 4.47
N ASP A 164 11.76 -4.87 4.95
CA ASP A 164 12.07 -6.02 4.10
C ASP A 164 10.83 -6.52 3.34
N ILE A 165 9.63 -6.33 3.89
CA ILE A 165 8.37 -6.64 3.17
C ILE A 165 8.25 -5.77 1.92
N PHE A 166 8.55 -4.46 2.00
CA PHE A 166 8.53 -3.60 0.82
C PHE A 166 9.58 -4.00 -0.22
N GLU A 167 10.73 -4.49 0.23
CA GLU A 167 11.81 -4.96 -0.63
C GLU A 167 11.49 -6.30 -1.31
N SER A 168 10.54 -7.07 -0.77
CA SER A 168 10.04 -8.35 -1.34
C SER A 168 9.01 -8.16 -2.47
N PHE A 169 8.82 -6.93 -2.95
CA PHE A 169 7.93 -6.66 -4.09
C PHE A 169 8.73 -6.16 -5.29
N ARG A 170 8.23 -6.45 -6.49
CA ARG A 170 8.91 -6.04 -7.72
C ARG A 170 8.88 -4.53 -7.86
N ILE A 171 10.02 -3.92 -7.56
CA ILE A 171 10.12 -2.47 -7.33
C ILE A 171 9.68 -1.66 -8.56
N ASN A 172 10.01 -2.11 -9.78
CA ASN A 172 9.71 -1.37 -11.02
C ASN A 172 8.22 -1.32 -11.41
N LYS A 173 7.34 -2.00 -10.68
CA LYS A 173 5.88 -1.94 -10.87
C LYS A 173 5.15 -1.25 -9.72
N LEU A 174 5.86 -0.84 -8.67
CA LEU A 174 5.27 -0.21 -7.48
C LEU A 174 5.02 1.28 -7.75
N ASP A 175 3.77 1.67 -7.94
CA ASP A 175 3.35 3.04 -8.21
C ASP A 175 3.11 3.83 -6.90
N GLY A 176 2.58 3.19 -5.86
CA GLY A 176 2.13 3.87 -4.64
C GLY A 176 2.36 3.07 -3.35
N VAL A 177 2.71 3.78 -2.29
CA VAL A 177 2.86 3.24 -0.94
C VAL A 177 2.05 4.08 0.05
N GLU A 178 1.17 3.40 0.79
CA GLU A 178 0.42 3.99 1.89
C GLU A 178 0.88 3.35 3.20
N LEU A 179 1.32 4.18 4.15
CA LEU A 179 1.72 3.79 5.48
C LEU A 179 0.80 4.43 6.51
N SER A 180 0.16 3.64 7.35
CA SER A 180 -0.49 4.13 8.56
C SER A 180 0.19 3.53 9.78
N ILE A 181 0.73 4.39 10.62
CA ILE A 181 1.49 4.01 11.81
C ILE A 181 0.91 4.76 12.98
N THR A 182 0.32 4.05 13.93
CA THR A 182 -0.43 4.70 15.01
C THR A 182 0.49 5.42 15.99
N ASP A 183 1.71 4.92 16.19
CA ASP A 183 2.68 5.49 17.10
C ASP A 183 3.52 6.58 16.39
N ARG A 184 4.25 7.40 17.17
CA ARG A 184 5.18 8.40 16.60
C ARG A 184 6.31 7.67 15.89
N VAL A 185 6.67 8.15 14.70
CA VAL A 185 7.74 7.56 13.88
C VAL A 185 8.79 8.64 13.58
N PRO A 186 10.07 8.38 13.89
CA PRO A 186 11.16 9.20 13.38
C PRO A 186 11.27 9.05 11.86
N ALA A 187 11.40 10.15 11.12
CA ALA A 187 11.57 10.10 9.67
C ALA A 187 12.84 9.32 9.25
N ILE A 188 13.89 9.31 10.08
CA ILE A 188 15.09 8.50 9.83
C ILE A 188 14.77 7.00 9.68
N SER A 189 13.78 6.49 10.42
CA SER A 189 13.35 5.10 10.30
C SER A 189 12.73 4.81 8.93
N LEU A 190 12.15 5.83 8.30
CA LEU A 190 11.64 5.71 6.94
C LEU A 190 12.78 5.73 5.92
N GLU A 191 13.86 6.49 6.13
CA GLU A 191 14.94 6.66 5.13
C GLU A 191 15.61 5.34 4.74
N ASP A 192 15.59 4.38 5.66
CA ASP A 192 16.12 3.04 5.47
C ASP A 192 15.36 2.20 4.43
N ILE A 193 14.17 2.61 3.98
CA ILE A 193 13.40 1.92 2.95
C ILE A 193 14.05 2.16 1.57
N ARG A 194 14.70 1.14 1.00
CA ARG A 194 15.46 1.31 -0.26
C ARG A 194 14.60 1.65 -1.47
N VAL A 195 13.31 1.35 -1.43
CA VAL A 195 12.39 1.49 -2.56
C VAL A 195 11.86 2.92 -2.80
N TRP A 196 12.25 3.92 -1.97
CA TRP A 196 11.80 5.32 -2.10
C TRP A 196 11.94 5.93 -3.50
N ARG A 197 12.96 5.52 -4.26
CA ARG A 197 13.19 6.06 -5.61
C ARG A 197 12.05 5.76 -6.60
N GLN A 198 11.17 4.83 -6.28
CA GLN A 198 10.15 4.31 -7.19
C GLN A 198 8.73 4.63 -6.70
N ILE A 199 8.58 5.04 -5.43
CA ILE A 199 7.30 5.44 -4.84
C ILE A 199 6.90 6.81 -5.40
N ARG A 200 5.82 6.88 -6.17
CA ARG A 200 5.30 8.17 -6.68
C ARG A 200 4.37 8.85 -5.69
N GLN A 201 3.60 8.05 -4.97
CA GLN A 201 2.62 8.50 -4.01
C GLN A 201 2.92 7.92 -2.63
N PHE A 202 3.05 8.80 -1.64
CA PHE A 202 3.24 8.45 -0.25
C PHE A 202 2.08 9.00 0.60
N ARG A 203 1.44 8.13 1.37
CA ARG A 203 0.45 8.56 2.36
C ARG A 203 0.89 8.12 3.74
N PHE A 204 0.87 9.03 4.70
CA PHE A 204 1.23 8.80 6.09
C PHE A 204 0.08 9.18 7.02
N PHE A 205 -0.30 8.28 7.91
CA PHE A 205 -1.28 8.54 8.98
C PHE A 205 -0.71 8.11 10.32
N GLY A 206 -0.49 9.04 11.27
CA GLY A 206 0.08 8.66 12.58
C GLY A 206 0.18 9.74 13.64
N GLY A 207 0.62 9.36 14.84
CA GLY A 207 0.73 10.23 16.03
C GLY A 207 1.78 11.35 15.97
N GLY A 208 2.44 11.52 14.81
CA GLY A 208 3.48 12.50 14.51
C GLY A 208 4.63 11.89 13.72
N LEU A 209 5.10 12.59 12.68
CA LEU A 209 6.27 12.23 11.87
C LEU A 209 7.38 13.24 12.16
N THR A 210 8.33 12.90 13.03
CA THR A 210 9.37 13.84 13.48
C THR A 210 10.56 13.85 12.54
N GLY A 211 11.13 15.03 12.28
CA GLY A 211 12.29 15.16 11.39
C GLY A 211 11.98 14.97 9.90
N LEU A 212 10.69 14.99 9.51
CA LEU A 212 10.27 14.83 8.11
C LEU A 212 10.90 15.90 7.21
N ALA A 213 10.96 17.14 7.69
CA ALA A 213 11.55 18.27 6.97
C ALA A 213 13.02 18.04 6.61
N ASN A 214 13.76 17.35 7.49
CA ASN A 214 15.18 17.03 7.27
C ASN A 214 15.38 15.76 6.43
N SER A 215 14.30 15.09 6.01
CA SER A 215 14.40 13.83 5.31
C SER A 215 14.65 14.01 3.82
N SER A 216 15.66 13.29 3.33
CA SER A 216 15.93 13.17 1.90
C SER A 216 14.79 12.49 1.13
N ILE A 217 13.87 11.80 1.81
CA ILE A 217 12.69 11.15 1.20
C ILE A 217 11.80 12.15 0.48
N LEU A 218 11.54 13.31 1.10
CA LEU A 218 10.61 14.30 0.55
C LEU A 218 11.03 14.79 -0.84
N SER A 219 12.34 14.79 -1.14
CA SER A 219 12.90 15.19 -2.43
C SER A 219 12.57 14.23 -3.59
N ARG A 220 12.04 13.03 -3.28
CA ARG A 220 11.78 11.98 -4.28
C ARG A 220 10.30 11.80 -4.59
N LEU A 221 9.42 12.34 -3.76
CA LEU A 221 7.98 12.09 -3.84
C LEU A 221 7.28 13.16 -4.67
N ALA A 222 6.32 12.72 -5.50
CA ALA A 222 5.48 13.62 -6.28
C ALA A 222 4.19 14.00 -5.54
N TYR A 223 3.55 13.01 -4.92
CA TYR A 223 2.30 13.17 -4.19
C TYR A 223 2.47 12.72 -2.76
N ILE A 224 2.17 13.61 -1.82
CA ILE A 224 2.37 13.36 -0.40
C ILE A 224 1.07 13.69 0.34
N PHE A 225 0.61 12.76 1.16
CA PHE A 225 -0.48 13.01 2.10
C PHE A 225 0.03 12.72 3.51
N VAL A 226 -0.11 13.66 4.43
CA VAL A 226 0.35 13.50 5.82
C VAL A 226 -0.76 13.92 6.77
N CYS A 227 -1.13 13.03 7.69
CA CYS A 227 -1.83 13.41 8.91
C CYS A 227 -0.84 13.31 10.07
N ALA A 228 -0.37 14.45 10.59
CA ALA A 228 0.67 14.49 11.61
C ALA A 228 0.55 15.71 12.53
N VAL A 229 1.18 15.57 13.70
CA VAL A 229 1.49 16.68 14.61
C VAL A 229 2.68 17.46 14.03
N ILE A 230 2.51 18.76 13.81
CA ILE A 230 3.54 19.61 13.19
C ILE A 230 3.60 21.00 13.84
N SER A 231 4.78 21.65 13.83
CA SER A 231 4.93 23.06 14.20
C SER A 231 4.86 23.98 12.97
N SER A 232 4.67 25.28 13.18
CA SER A 232 4.74 26.28 12.09
C SER A 232 6.10 26.25 11.39
N GLN A 233 7.17 26.01 12.15
CA GLN A 233 8.55 25.95 11.65
C GLN A 233 8.77 24.71 10.79
N ASP A 234 8.36 23.52 11.26
CA ASP A 234 8.47 22.28 10.48
C ASP A 234 7.69 22.39 9.16
N ALA A 235 6.50 23.01 9.19
CA ALA A 235 5.70 23.23 8.00
C ALA A 235 6.44 24.10 6.97
N MET A 236 7.15 25.13 7.44
CA MET A 236 7.98 26.00 6.60
C MET A 236 9.20 25.28 6.05
N GLU A 237 9.87 24.46 6.85
CA GLU A 237 11.02 23.66 6.41
C GLU A 237 10.60 22.64 5.34
N ILE A 238 9.46 21.96 5.51
CA ILE A 238 8.89 21.06 4.50
C ILE A 238 8.59 21.82 3.20
N LEU A 239 8.00 23.01 3.29
CA LEU A 239 7.75 23.86 2.12
C LEU A 239 9.07 24.19 1.40
N ASN A 240 10.10 24.58 2.13
CA ASN A 240 11.42 24.88 1.55
C ASN A 240 12.03 23.66 0.85
N CYS A 241 11.88 22.46 1.41
CA CYS A 241 12.29 21.23 0.74
C CYS A 241 11.52 20.98 -0.57
N HIS A 242 10.23 21.28 -0.60
CA HIS A 242 9.39 21.09 -1.79
C HIS A 242 9.64 22.11 -2.90
N ILE A 243 10.00 23.35 -2.56
CA ILE A 243 10.43 24.37 -3.53
C ILE A 243 11.61 23.86 -4.36
N GLN A 244 12.55 23.16 -3.73
CA GLN A 244 13.75 22.62 -4.37
C GLN A 244 13.54 21.25 -5.04
N ASN A 245 12.36 20.64 -4.90
CA ASN A 245 12.09 19.31 -5.43
C ASN A 245 11.48 19.40 -6.87
N PRO A 246 12.19 18.92 -7.91
CA PRO A 246 11.67 18.94 -9.28
C PRO A 246 10.52 17.94 -9.51
N ASN A 247 10.46 16.86 -8.73
CA ASN A 247 9.43 15.82 -8.85
C ASN A 247 8.15 16.18 -8.08
N PHE A 248 8.23 17.11 -7.13
CA PHE A 248 7.10 17.49 -6.29
C PHE A 248 5.93 18.04 -7.11
N ARG A 249 4.72 17.57 -6.82
CA ARG A 249 3.48 18.04 -7.44
C ARG A 249 2.50 18.55 -6.40
N LYS A 250 2.22 17.75 -5.36
CA LYS A 250 1.22 18.12 -4.35
C LYS A 250 1.52 17.48 -3.00
N MET A 251 1.35 18.26 -1.94
CA MET A 251 1.29 17.80 -0.57
C MET A 251 -0.03 18.24 0.06
N GLU A 252 -0.71 17.31 0.70
CA GLU A 252 -1.85 17.59 1.57
C GLU A 252 -1.49 17.21 2.99
N MET A 253 -1.66 18.14 3.92
CA MET A 253 -1.33 17.96 5.32
C MET A 253 -2.53 18.26 6.21
N ILE A 254 -3.06 17.23 6.86
CA ILE A 254 -4.03 17.38 7.94
C ILE A 254 -3.23 17.65 9.22
N VAL A 255 -3.37 18.86 9.73
CA VAL A 255 -2.74 19.31 10.96
C VAL A 255 -3.52 18.72 12.14
N ASP A 256 -2.91 17.78 12.87
CA ASP A 256 -3.55 17.17 14.05
C ASP A 256 -3.83 18.23 15.13
N PHE A 257 -4.88 18.06 15.93
CA PHE A 257 -5.24 19.00 16.99
C PHE A 257 -4.17 19.17 18.07
N ARG A 258 -3.23 18.23 18.19
CA ARG A 258 -2.07 18.30 19.10
C ARG A 258 -0.90 19.11 18.51
N SER A 259 -1.03 19.58 17.28
CA SER A 259 -0.02 20.40 16.61
C SER A 259 0.20 21.72 17.33
N THR A 260 1.45 22.16 17.41
CA THR A 260 1.80 23.53 17.84
C THR A 260 1.75 24.52 16.68
N PHE A 261 1.24 24.09 15.52
CA PHE A 261 1.03 24.91 14.34
C PHE A 261 0.14 26.11 14.64
N ARG A 262 0.69 27.31 14.43
CA ARG A 262 -0.01 28.58 14.58
C ARG A 262 -0.07 29.26 13.22
N LEU A 263 -1.28 29.40 12.67
CA LEU A 263 -1.49 29.99 11.35
C LEU A 263 -0.85 31.39 11.22
N ALA A 264 -0.98 32.23 12.24
CA ALA A 264 -0.40 33.57 12.24
C ALA A 264 1.14 33.56 12.18
N GLU A 265 1.78 32.61 12.86
CA GLU A 265 3.24 32.44 12.83
C GLU A 265 3.70 31.91 11.47
N PHE A 266 3.03 30.88 10.95
CA PHE A 266 3.31 30.35 9.62
C PHE A 266 3.16 31.42 8.54
N ALA A 267 2.12 32.25 8.61
CA ALA A 267 1.94 33.35 7.68
C ALA A 267 3.01 34.45 7.82
N ARG A 268 3.53 34.70 9.03
CA ARG A 268 4.70 35.57 9.22
C ARG A 268 5.95 35.01 8.56
N PHE A 269 6.16 33.69 8.61
CA PHE A 269 7.27 33.06 7.87
C PHE A 269 7.14 33.22 6.36
N LEU A 270 5.90 33.26 5.84
CA LEU A 270 5.61 33.56 4.45
C LEU A 270 5.67 35.07 4.13
N GLY A 271 5.96 35.94 5.10
CA GLY A 271 6.03 37.40 4.90
C GLY A 271 4.67 38.09 4.75
N ILE A 272 3.59 37.47 5.25
CA ILE A 272 2.23 37.99 5.09
C ILE A 272 1.82 38.78 6.33
N GLN A 273 1.30 40.00 6.12
CA GLN A 273 0.85 40.86 7.20
C GLN A 273 -0.49 40.37 7.79
N THR A 274 -0.63 40.54 9.10
CA THR A 274 -1.44 39.75 10.06
C THR A 274 -2.97 39.75 9.90
N ALA A 275 -3.55 40.47 8.94
CA ALA A 275 -4.99 40.46 8.69
C ALA A 275 -5.35 39.39 7.65
N LEU A 276 -5.34 38.11 8.05
CA LEU A 276 -5.63 37.00 7.15
C LEU A 276 -7.12 36.67 7.12
N PRO A 277 -7.78 36.70 5.95
CA PRO A 277 -9.05 36.02 5.78
C PRO A 277 -8.84 34.51 5.87
N PHE A 278 -9.74 33.81 6.58
CA PHE A 278 -9.80 32.36 6.61
C PHE A 278 -10.96 31.89 5.70
N PRO A 279 -10.74 30.93 4.77
CA PRO A 279 -9.49 30.23 4.47
C PRO A 279 -8.46 31.13 3.76
N PHE A 280 -7.19 30.83 3.99
CA PHE A 280 -6.06 31.59 3.44
C PHE A 280 -5.46 30.89 2.21
N ARG A 281 -5.13 31.66 1.17
CA ARG A 281 -4.46 31.20 -0.05
C ARG A 281 -3.29 32.12 -0.40
N HIS A 282 -2.12 31.57 -0.67
CA HIS A 282 -0.91 32.32 -1.03
C HIS A 282 -0.08 31.61 -2.09
N ARG A 283 0.66 32.40 -2.86
CA ARG A 283 1.50 31.94 -3.96
C ARG A 283 2.96 32.22 -3.62
N VAL A 284 3.77 31.18 -3.61
CA VAL A 284 5.22 31.25 -3.45
C VAL A 284 5.86 31.02 -4.82
N GLN A 285 6.63 31.99 -5.28
CA GLN A 285 7.36 31.86 -6.54
C GLN A 285 8.58 30.96 -6.35
N ILE A 286 8.75 29.98 -7.25
CA ILE A 286 9.96 29.16 -7.27
C ILE A 286 11.01 29.89 -8.12
N PRO A 287 12.18 30.22 -7.56
CA PRO A 287 13.25 30.86 -8.31
C PRO A 287 13.65 30.02 -9.53
N ASN A 288 13.83 30.66 -10.69
CA ASN A 288 14.28 30.02 -11.94
C ASN A 288 13.39 28.87 -12.46
N SER A 289 12.14 28.79 -12.03
CA SER A 289 11.17 27.80 -12.51
C SER A 289 10.05 28.46 -13.32
N GLN A 290 9.36 27.70 -14.17
CA GLN A 290 8.08 28.10 -14.79
C GLN A 290 6.87 27.68 -13.93
N GLU A 291 7.11 27.22 -12.71
CA GLU A 291 6.10 26.76 -11.78
C GLU A 291 6.14 27.59 -10.49
N ASP A 292 5.01 27.64 -9.79
CA ASP A 292 4.89 28.22 -8.45
C ASP A 292 4.25 27.22 -7.49
N ILE A 293 4.40 27.45 -6.18
CA ILE A 293 3.68 26.69 -5.16
C ILE A 293 2.52 27.53 -4.63
N PHE A 294 1.31 27.01 -4.75
CA PHE A 294 0.15 27.52 -4.05
C PHE A 294 0.01 26.85 -2.70
N ILE A 295 -0.16 27.68 -1.67
CA ILE A 295 -0.40 27.29 -0.30
C ILE A 295 -1.85 27.61 0.02
N THR A 296 -2.61 26.61 0.46
CA THR A 296 -4.00 26.81 0.93
C THR A 296 -4.11 26.31 2.36
N CYS A 297 -4.72 27.09 3.24
CA CYS A 297 -5.00 26.70 4.62
C CYS A 297 -6.47 26.96 4.96
N GLY A 298 -7.22 25.88 5.18
CA GLY A 298 -8.67 25.91 5.43
C GLY A 298 -9.15 24.70 6.23
N GLY A 299 -8.36 24.26 7.21
CA GLY A 299 -8.54 22.98 7.94
C GLY A 299 -7.61 21.87 7.46
N THR A 300 -7.09 22.01 6.24
CA THR A 300 -5.96 21.25 5.70
C THR A 300 -4.96 22.24 5.13
N LEU A 301 -3.67 21.98 5.35
CA LEU A 301 -2.58 22.73 4.74
C LEU A 301 -2.19 22.03 3.43
N VAL A 302 -2.34 22.71 2.31
CA VAL A 302 -2.08 22.14 0.98
C VAL A 302 -0.96 22.93 0.32
N TYR A 303 0.05 22.22 -0.18
CA TYR A 303 1.09 22.75 -1.07
C TYR A 303 0.88 22.15 -2.45
N GLU A 304 0.65 22.98 -3.47
CA GLU A 304 0.39 22.51 -4.83
C GLU A 304 1.27 23.24 -5.82
N LYS A 305 2.05 22.49 -6.59
CA LYS A 305 2.94 23.03 -7.62
C LYS A 305 2.15 23.18 -8.92
N ILE A 306 2.04 24.40 -9.43
CA ILE A 306 1.23 24.74 -10.62
C ILE A 306 2.11 25.47 -11.63
N ALA A 307 1.93 25.17 -12.92
CA ALA A 307 2.59 25.92 -13.99
C ALA A 307 2.14 27.39 -13.98
N ARG A 308 3.07 28.32 -14.21
CA ARG A 308 2.74 29.72 -14.47
C ARG A 308 2.01 29.78 -15.81
N HIS A 309 0.70 29.94 -15.77
CA HIS A 309 -0.01 30.42 -16.94
C HIS A 309 0.50 31.84 -17.21
N GLN A 310 1.15 32.00 -18.36
CA GLN A 310 1.56 33.31 -18.91
C GLN A 310 0.32 34.09 -19.34
#